data_AF-A0A2K2FZT8-F1
#
_entry.id   AF-A0A2K2FZT8-F1
#
_cell.length_a   1.000
_cell.length_b   1.000
_cell.length_c   1.000
_cell.angle_alpha   90.00
_cell.angle_beta   90.00
_cell.angle_gamma   90.00
#
_symmetry.space_group_name_H-M   'P 1'
#
loop_
_entity.id
_entity.type
_entity.pdbx_description
1 polymer ?
#
loop_
_entity_poly.entity_id
_entity_poly.type
_entity_poly.pdbx_seq_one_letter_code
_entity_poly.pdbx_strand_id
1 'polypeptide(L)' 'MHLTNHSHFGAALQQPRRQSGSSPSLLAAWRDLWRSLPYDIRRDTIALFCLTPTLLEAFAFAWVMLP' A
#
# COMPACT_ATOMS: atom_id res chain seq x y z
N MET A 1 15.45 53.69 -2.49
CA MET A 1 14.66 52.81 -3.38
C MET A 1 14.91 51.37 -2.97
N HIS A 2 14.01 50.75 -2.18
CA HIS A 2 14.13 49.35 -1.76
C HIS A 2 12.71 48.77 -1.62
N LEU A 3 12.21 48.11 -2.68
CA LEU A 3 10.83 47.60 -2.82
C LEU A 3 10.82 46.09 -3.16
N THR A 4 11.64 45.29 -2.48
CA THR A 4 11.79 43.85 -2.76
C THR A 4 11.08 42.91 -1.77
N ASN A 5 10.31 43.42 -0.81
CA ASN A 5 9.79 42.56 0.28
C ASN A 5 8.36 42.00 0.08
N HIS A 6 7.63 42.41 -0.96
CA HIS A 6 6.19 42.09 -1.07
C HIS A 6 5.93 40.78 -1.87
N SER A 7 6.90 40.33 -2.66
CA SER A 7 6.81 39.10 -3.46
C SER A 7 7.02 37.82 -2.65
N HIS A 8 7.80 37.86 -1.56
CA HIS A 8 8.01 36.70 -0.69
C HIS A 8 6.80 36.40 0.20
N PHE A 9 6.04 37.42 0.61
CA PHE A 9 4.87 37.25 1.46
C PHE A 9 3.71 36.57 0.70
N GLY A 10 3.53 36.91 -0.58
CA GLY A 10 2.57 36.23 -1.46
C GLY A 10 2.93 34.77 -1.74
N ALA A 11 4.22 34.46 -1.90
CA ALA A 11 4.71 33.08 -2.08
C ALA A 11 4.56 32.25 -0.79
N ALA A 12 4.84 32.84 0.37
CA ALA A 12 4.67 32.19 1.68
C ALA A 12 3.18 31.92 1.99
N LEU A 13 2.27 32.80 1.57
CA LEU A 13 0.82 32.59 1.70
C LEU A 13 0.24 31.63 0.64
N GLN A 14 0.92 31.44 -0.49
CA GLN A 14 0.54 30.45 -1.52
C GLN A 14 0.92 29.01 -1.15
N GLN A 15 1.82 28.81 -0.18
CA GLN A 15 2.15 27.50 0.37
C GLN A 15 1.46 27.32 1.72
N PRO A 16 0.18 26.90 1.72
CA PRO A 16 -0.08 25.51 2.13
C PRO A 16 -1.27 24.85 1.41
N ARG A 17 -1.65 25.26 0.20
CA ARG A 17 -2.77 24.61 -0.53
C ARG A 17 -2.42 23.28 -1.21
N ARG A 18 -1.25 22.70 -0.92
CA ARG A 18 -0.80 21.37 -1.40
C ARG A 18 -0.61 20.34 -0.30
N GLN A 19 -1.24 20.53 0.85
CA GLN A 19 -1.52 19.41 1.75
C GLN A 19 -2.99 19.05 1.58
N SER A 20 -3.33 18.52 0.41
CA SER A 20 -4.40 17.53 0.36
C SER A 20 -3.94 16.41 1.28
N GLY A 21 -4.41 16.43 2.52
CA GLY A 21 -4.43 15.29 3.41
C GLY A 21 -5.27 14.21 2.74
N SER A 22 -4.70 13.58 1.71
CA SER A 22 -5.10 12.27 1.27
C SER A 22 -4.69 11.39 2.42
N SER A 23 -5.63 11.12 3.33
CA SER A 23 -5.53 10.03 4.29
C SER A 23 -4.81 8.88 3.60
N PRO A 24 -3.70 8.34 4.17
CA PRO A 24 -2.95 7.29 3.50
C PRO A 24 -3.96 6.24 3.10
N SER A 25 -4.14 6.04 1.79
CA SER A 25 -5.12 5.07 1.33
C SER A 25 -4.71 3.75 1.97
N LEU A 26 -5.68 2.96 2.46
CA LEU A 26 -5.40 1.69 3.11
C LEU A 26 -4.43 0.84 2.26
N LEU A 27 -4.55 0.95 0.95
CA LEU A 27 -3.73 0.32 -0.06
C LEU A 27 -2.28 0.86 -0.11
N ALA A 28 -2.07 2.17 0.09
CA ALA A 28 -0.73 2.74 0.21
C ALA A 28 -0.04 2.31 1.50
N ALA A 29 -0.74 2.35 2.64
CA ALA A 29 -0.21 1.86 3.91
C ALA A 29 0.10 0.36 3.87
N TRP A 30 -0.79 -0.43 3.25
CA TRP A 30 -0.58 -1.85 3.01
C TRP A 30 0.64 -2.12 2.13
N ARG A 31 0.80 -1.37 1.03
CA ARG A 31 1.96 -1.50 0.14
C ARG A 31 3.27 -1.18 0.85
N ASP A 32 3.28 -0.16 1.70
CA ASP A 32 4.48 0.23 2.44
C ASP A 32 4.83 -0.81 3.52
N LEU A 33 3.81 -1.37 4.20
CA LEU A 33 3.98 -2.51 5.09
C LEU A 33 4.53 -3.73 4.34
N TRP A 34 3.97 -4.05 3.18
CA TRP A 34 4.44 -5.16 2.36
C TRP A 34 5.90 -5.00 1.92
N ARG A 35 6.33 -3.75 1.68
CA ARG A 35 7.73 -3.43 1.36
C ARG A 35 8.66 -3.48 2.57
N SER A 36 8.18 -3.15 3.76
CA SER A 36 8.99 -3.23 4.98
C SER A 36 9.19 -4.66 5.48
N LEU A 37 8.37 -5.62 5.04
CA LEU A 37 8.54 -7.03 5.40
C LEU A 37 9.87 -7.62 4.87
N PRO A 38 10.52 -8.52 5.63
CA PRO A 38 11.67 -9.30 5.18
C PRO A 38 11.36 -10.15 3.93
N TYR A 39 12.40 -10.43 3.14
CA TYR A 39 12.27 -11.20 1.90
C TYR A 39 11.70 -12.60 2.15
N ASP A 40 12.14 -13.28 3.21
CA ASP A 40 11.69 -14.63 3.55
C ASP A 40 10.18 -14.67 3.84
N ILE A 41 9.67 -13.71 4.61
CA ILE A 41 8.24 -13.62 4.94
C ILE A 41 7.41 -13.35 3.69
N ARG A 42 7.88 -12.48 2.79
CA ARG A 42 7.19 -12.24 1.50
C ARG A 42 7.16 -13.51 0.66
N ARG A 43 8.27 -14.24 0.57
CA ARG A 43 8.38 -15.48 -0.19
C ARG A 43 7.44 -16.55 0.37
N ASP A 44 7.43 -16.73 1.69
CA ASP A 44 6.56 -17.71 2.34
C ASP A 44 5.09 -17.35 2.17
N THR A 45 4.73 -16.08 2.27
CA THR A 45 3.35 -15.63 2.05
C THR A 45 2.91 -15.85 0.59
N ILE A 46 3.80 -15.60 -0.39
CA ILE A 46 3.53 -15.90 -1.80
C ILE A 46 3.40 -17.42 -2.00
N ALA A 47 4.29 -18.21 -1.40
CA ALA A 47 4.22 -19.67 -1.47
C ALA A 47 2.91 -20.19 -0.88
N LEU A 48 2.50 -19.67 0.27
CA LEU A 48 1.23 -19.99 0.91
C LEU A 48 0.04 -19.61 0.01
N PHE A 49 0.09 -18.43 -0.61
CA PHE A 49 -0.93 -17.97 -1.55
C PHE A 49 -1.01 -18.85 -2.79
N CYS A 50 0.12 -19.38 -3.28
CA CYS A 50 0.14 -20.35 -4.38
C CYS A 50 -0.36 -21.73 -3.95
N LEU A 51 -0.08 -22.16 -2.72
CA LEU A 51 -0.52 -23.46 -2.20
C LEU A 51 -2.00 -23.47 -1.81
N THR A 52 -2.55 -22.33 -1.37
CA THR A 52 -3.94 -22.19 -0.95
C THR A 52 -4.94 -22.68 -2.00
N PRO A 53 -4.91 -22.24 -3.28
CA PRO A 53 -5.85 -22.72 -4.29
C PRO A 53 -5.66 -24.20 -4.59
N THR A 54 -4.42 -24.71 -4.60
CA THR A 54 -4.15 -26.14 -4.80
C THR A 54 -4.73 -26.99 -3.68
N LEU A 55 -4.60 -26.53 -2.43
CA LEU A 55 -5.15 -27.22 -1.26
C LEU A 55 -6.68 -27.20 -1.28
N LEU A 56 -7.27 -26.06 -1.66
CA LEU A 56 -8.71 -25.89 -1.81
C LEU A 56 -9.26 -26.81 -2.91
N GLU A 57 -8.57 -26.93 -4.04
CA GLU A 57 -8.94 -27.80 -5.14
C GLU A 57 -8.87 -29.28 -4.73
N ALA A 58 -7.77 -29.70 -4.09
CA ALA A 58 -7.64 -31.05 -3.55
C ALA A 58 -8.74 -31.36 -2.52
N PHE A 59 -9.07 -30.40 -1.66
CA PHE A 59 -10.16 -30.54 -0.69
C PHE A 59 -11.52 -30.66 -1.38
N ALA A 60 -11.83 -29.79 -2.36
CA ALA A 60 -13.07 -29.84 -3.12
C ALA A 60 -13.20 -31.18 -3.86
N PHE A 61 -12.11 -31.68 -4.44
CA PHE A 61 -12.07 -32.96 -5.12
C PHE A 61 -12.32 -34.13 -4.17
N ALA A 62 -11.68 -34.12 -2.99
CA ALA A 62 -11.91 -35.10 -1.94
C ALA A 62 -13.36 -35.05 -1.43
N TRP A 63 -13.94 -33.86 -1.29
CA TRP A 63 -15.32 -33.66 -0.86
C TRP A 63 -16.34 -34.20 -1.86
N VAL A 64 -16.07 -34.06 -3.16
CA VAL A 64 -16.92 -34.61 -4.23
C VAL A 64 -16.81 -36.14 -4.32
N MET A 65 -15.63 -36.70 -3.99
CA MET A 65 -15.37 -38.14 -4.01
C MET A 65 -15.78 -38.88 -2.74
N LEU A 66 -16.12 -38.17 -1.66
CA LEU A 66 -16.77 -38.74 -0.48
C LEU A 66 -18.29 -38.76 -0.71
N PRO A 67 -18.91 -39.92 -1.01
CA PRO A 67 -20.36 -40.06 -1.08
C PRO A 67 -21.04 -39.98 0.30
#